data_AF-A0A7G5GNA1-F1
#
_entry.id   AF-A0A7G5GNA1-F1
#
_cell.length_a   1.000
_cell.length_b   1.000
_cell.length_c   1.000
_cell.angle_alpha   90.00
_cell.angle_beta   90.00
_cell.angle_gamma   90.00
#
_symmetry.space_group_name_H-M   'P 1'
#
loop_
_entity.id
_entity.type
_entity.pdbx_description
1 polymer ?
#
loop_
_entity_poly.entity_id
_entity_poly.type
_entity_poly.pdbx_seq_one_letter_code
_entity_poly.pdbx_strand_id
1 'polypeptide(L)'
;MEDVIHKTELLSLLINRLPESREEFMGLPQETSIHVTLHLLSEVTVKLAHQHKHLALERCLLTAEEVLINGDKQVSDAFCTVYMYQLSMLMRHRDADSELIHRLLPYGLRTEYQRQLTAGLS
;
A
#
# COMPACT_ATOMS: atom_id res chain seq x y z
N MET A 1 10.38 1.65 20.15
CA MET A 1 9.64 2.91 19.97
C MET A 1 9.35 2.93 18.49
N GLU A 2 8.14 2.55 18.10
CA GLU A 2 7.76 2.59 16.68
C GLU A 2 7.55 4.07 16.34
N ASP A 3 8.31 4.56 15.37
CA ASP A 3 8.21 5.94 14.91
C ASP A 3 6.88 6.13 14.17
N VAL A 4 6.09 7.11 14.61
CA VAL A 4 4.80 7.46 13.99
C VAL A 4 5.09 8.09 12.63
N ILE A 5 4.50 7.55 11.56
CA ILE A 5 4.69 8.05 10.20
C ILE A 5 3.76 9.24 9.99
N HIS A 6 4.36 10.42 9.84
CA HIS A 6 3.62 11.62 9.50
C HIS A 6 3.49 11.82 7.98
N LYS A 7 2.49 12.62 7.57
CA LYS A 7 2.28 13.03 6.17
C LYS A 7 3.59 13.43 5.47
N THR A 8 4.42 14.23 6.13
CA THR A 8 5.65 14.80 5.57
C THR A 8 6.75 13.77 5.35
N GLU A 9 6.64 12.60 6.00
CA GLU A 9 7.64 11.53 5.98
C GLU A 9 7.23 10.37 5.08
N LEU A 10 5.95 10.28 4.73
CA LEU A 10 5.43 9.17 3.92
C LEU A 10 6.19 9.01 2.60
N LEU A 11 6.40 10.10 1.86
CA LEU A 11 7.09 10.02 0.57
C LEU A 11 8.55 9.58 0.72
N SER A 12 9.28 10.13 1.68
CA SER A 12 10.68 9.76 1.92
C SER A 12 10.80 8.32 2.43
N LEU A 13 9.87 7.87 3.27
CA LEU A 13 9.78 6.47 3.70
C LEU A 13 9.62 5.53 2.50
N LEU A 14 8.68 5.80 1.59
CA LEU A 14 8.44 4.95 0.42
C LEU A 14 9.65 4.91 -0.51
N ILE A 15 10.31 6.05 -0.76
CA ILE A 15 11.55 6.14 -1.55
C ILE A 15 12.66 5.24 -0.96
N ASN A 16 12.77 5.20 0.38
CA ASN A 16 13.81 4.45 1.06
C ASN A 16 13.49 2.95 1.18
N ARG A 17 12.22 2.60 1.38
CA ARG A 17 11.77 1.21 1.59
C ARG A 17 11.55 0.45 0.29
N LEU A 18 11.27 1.15 -0.82
CA LEU A 18 10.92 0.54 -2.12
C LEU A 18 11.93 0.93 -3.21
N PRO A 19 13.17 0.40 -3.17
CA PRO A 19 14.19 0.74 -4.15
C PRO A 19 13.78 0.39 -5.59
N GLU A 20 12.94 -0.62 -5.78
CA GLU A 20 12.43 -1.06 -7.08
C GLU A 20 11.47 -0.05 -7.73
N SER A 21 10.96 0.91 -6.97
CA SER A 21 10.03 1.95 -7.45
C SER A 21 10.47 3.35 -7.03
N ARG A 22 11.76 3.48 -6.69
CA ARG A 22 12.34 4.72 -6.19
C ARG A 22 12.19 5.86 -7.19
N GLU A 23 12.42 5.59 -8.47
CA GLU A 23 12.33 6.61 -9.52
C GLU A 23 10.91 7.14 -9.68
N GLU A 24 9.90 6.26 -9.61
CA GLU A 24 8.49 6.65 -9.65
C GLU A 24 8.14 7.59 -8.48
N PHE A 25 8.56 7.26 -7.26
CA PHE A 25 8.31 8.13 -6.10
C PHE A 25 9.12 9.43 -6.14
N MET A 26 10.37 9.39 -6.62
CA MET A 26 11.19 10.59 -6.80
C MET A 26 10.67 11.51 -7.90
N GLY A 27 9.86 11.00 -8.82
CA GLY A 27 9.16 11.79 -9.84
C GLY A 27 8.01 12.64 -9.28
N LEU A 28 7.57 12.40 -8.04
CA LEU A 28 6.53 13.20 -7.40
C LEU A 28 7.08 14.54 -6.89
N PRO A 29 6.33 15.65 -7.01
CA PRO A 29 6.68 16.91 -6.36
C PRO A 29 6.84 16.76 -4.83
N GLN A 30 7.71 17.57 -4.21
CA GLN A 30 7.93 17.50 -2.75
C GLN A 30 6.68 17.77 -1.92
N GLU A 31 5.76 18.62 -2.39
CA GLU A 31 4.52 18.98 -1.70
C GLU A 31 3.33 18.08 -2.10
N THR A 32 3.60 16.87 -2.58
CA THR A 32 2.56 15.94 -3.03
C THR A 32 1.62 15.56 -1.88
N SER A 33 0.33 15.48 -2.19
CA SER A 33 -0.68 15.06 -1.22
C SER A 33 -0.55 13.57 -0.88
N ILE A 34 -0.91 13.21 0.37
CA ILE A 34 -0.92 11.82 0.85
C ILE A 34 -1.69 10.90 -0.11
N HIS A 35 -2.85 11.35 -0.60
CA HIS A 35 -3.70 10.56 -1.50
C HIS A 35 -3.00 10.22 -2.82
N VAL A 36 -2.24 11.16 -3.39
CA VAL A 36 -1.49 10.93 -4.64
C VAL A 36 -0.34 9.96 -4.39
N THR A 37 0.39 10.12 -3.27
CA THR A 37 1.46 9.19 -2.89
C THR A 37 0.94 7.76 -2.68
N LEU A 38 -0.20 7.61 -2.02
CA LEU A 38 -0.85 6.31 -1.80
C LEU A 38 -1.43 5.70 -3.07
N HIS A 39 -1.92 6.54 -3.99
CA HIS A 39 -2.35 6.10 -5.32
C HIS A 39 -1.17 5.55 -6.13
N LEU A 40 -0.01 6.20 -6.06
CA LEU A 40 1.18 5.67 -6.70
C LEU A 40 1.63 4.35 -6.04
N LEU A 41 1.51 4.22 -4.72
CA LEU A 41 1.84 2.97 -4.02
C LEU A 41 0.96 1.79 -4.48
N SER A 42 -0.32 2.02 -4.75
CA SER A 42 -1.20 0.97 -5.29
C SER A 42 -0.86 0.65 -6.75
N GLU A 43 -0.55 1.64 -7.59
CA GLU A 43 -0.05 1.41 -8.96
C GLU A 43 1.24 0.59 -8.96
N VAL A 44 2.18 0.90 -8.06
CA VAL A 44 3.41 0.13 -7.85
C VAL A 44 3.09 -1.30 -7.44
N THR A 45 2.15 -1.51 -6.51
CA THR A 45 1.74 -2.85 -6.07
C THR A 45 1.22 -3.68 -7.25
N VAL A 46 0.35 -3.11 -8.08
CA VAL A 46 -0.17 -3.74 -9.30
C VAL A 46 0.96 -4.10 -10.26
N LYS A 47 1.84 -3.13 -10.54
CA LYS A 47 2.98 -3.31 -11.45
C LYS A 47 3.87 -4.45 -10.98
N LEU A 48 4.17 -4.54 -9.69
CA LEU A 48 5.02 -5.61 -9.13
C LEU A 48 4.35 -6.98 -9.20
N ALA A 49 3.03 -7.05 -8.99
CA ALA A 49 2.26 -8.28 -9.16
C ALA A 49 2.30 -8.76 -10.62
N HIS A 50 1.96 -7.89 -11.57
CA HIS A 50 1.97 -8.20 -13.01
C HIS A 50 3.36 -8.60 -13.53
N GLN A 51 4.43 -8.03 -12.96
CA GLN A 51 5.80 -8.36 -13.33
C GLN A 51 6.34 -9.62 -12.64
N HIS A 52 5.52 -10.29 -11.81
CA HIS A 52 5.90 -11.43 -10.97
C HIS A 52 7.17 -11.17 -10.14
N LYS A 53 7.37 -9.92 -9.69
CA LYS A 53 8.49 -9.54 -8.84
C LYS A 53 8.17 -9.85 -7.38
N HIS A 54 8.09 -11.14 -7.04
CA HIS A 54 7.55 -11.61 -5.76
C HIS A 54 8.20 -10.96 -4.53
N LEU A 55 9.55 -10.90 -4.50
CA LEU A 55 10.28 -10.29 -3.37
C LEU A 55 10.01 -8.78 -3.22
N ALA A 56 9.89 -8.07 -4.35
CA ALA A 56 9.58 -6.65 -4.34
C ALA A 56 8.13 -6.40 -3.96
N LEU A 57 7.21 -7.25 -4.42
CA LEU A 57 5.80 -7.20 -4.05
C LEU A 57 5.61 -7.46 -2.55
N GLU A 58 6.26 -8.48 -2.00
CA GLU A 58 6.24 -8.76 -0.56
C GLU A 58 6.76 -7.56 0.25
N ARG A 59 7.90 -6.97 -0.17
CA ARG A 59 8.43 -5.75 0.46
C ARG A 59 7.45 -4.58 0.36
N CYS A 60 6.79 -4.41 -0.78
CA CYS A 60 5.77 -3.39 -1.00
C CYS A 60 4.61 -3.55 -0.01
N LEU A 61 4.09 -4.78 0.14
CA LEU A 61 2.98 -5.08 1.04
C LEU A 61 3.38 -4.93 2.52
N LEU A 62 4.60 -5.31 2.90
CA LEU A 62 5.12 -5.08 4.26
C LEU A 62 5.29 -3.58 4.57
N THR A 63 5.77 -2.81 3.60
CA THR A 63 5.88 -1.35 3.73
C THR A 63 4.50 -0.72 3.85
N ALA A 64 3.52 -1.21 3.08
CA ALA A 64 2.15 -0.75 3.16
C ALA A 64 1.51 -1.09 4.52
N GLU A 65 1.80 -2.26 5.10
CA GLU A 65 1.39 -2.61 6.47
C GLU A 65 2.01 -1.66 7.51
N GLU A 66 3.30 -1.33 7.38
CA GLU A 66 3.99 -0.36 8.23
C GLU A 66 3.28 1.00 8.20
N VAL A 67 2.89 1.48 7.00
CA VAL A 67 2.13 2.72 6.82
C VAL A 67 0.74 2.65 7.48
N LEU A 68 0.05 1.51 7.37
CA LEU A 68 -1.26 1.33 8.01
C LEU A 68 -1.17 1.39 9.53
N ILE A 69 -0.21 0.66 10.12
CA ILE A 69 -0.09 0.47 11.57
C ILE A 69 0.53 1.68 12.26
N ASN A 70 1.60 2.23 11.67
CA ASN A 70 2.40 3.30 12.29
C ASN A 70 2.05 4.69 11.76
N GLY A 71 1.20 4.80 10.75
CA GLY A 71 0.68 6.08 10.28
C GLY A 71 -0.03 6.85 11.39
N ASP A 72 0.15 8.18 11.41
CA ASP A 72 -0.79 9.01 12.17
C ASP A 72 -2.22 8.86 11.61
N LYS A 73 -3.21 9.34 12.37
CA LYS A 73 -4.61 9.20 11.98
C LYS A 73 -4.90 9.68 10.55
N GLN A 74 -4.26 10.78 10.12
CA GLN A 74 -4.48 11.32 8.78
C GLN A 74 -3.91 10.38 7.71
N VAL A 75 -2.72 9.82 7.95
CA VAL A 75 -2.07 8.85 7.04
C VAL A 75 -2.88 7.56 6.99
N SER A 76 -3.26 6.97 8.13
CA SER A 76 -4.02 5.72 8.17
C SER A 76 -5.42 5.86 7.56
N ASP A 77 -6.12 6.97 7.80
CA ASP A 77 -7.43 7.23 7.18
C ASP A 77 -7.30 7.36 5.64
N ALA A 78 -6.28 8.08 5.16
CA ALA A 78 -6.00 8.19 3.72
C ALA A 78 -5.58 6.83 3.11
N PHE A 79 -4.79 6.04 3.84
CA PHE A 79 -4.38 4.70 3.43
C PHE A 79 -5.57 3.77 3.24
N CYS A 80 -6.49 3.75 4.20
CA CYS A 80 -7.70 2.93 4.13
C CYS A 80 -8.60 3.32 2.95
N THR A 81 -8.74 4.62 2.69
CA THR A 81 -9.63 5.15 1.64
C THR A 81 -9.05 5.04 0.23
N VAL A 82 -7.73 5.13 0.08
CA VAL A 82 -7.07 5.08 -1.24
C VAL A 82 -6.47 3.71 -1.49
N TYR A 83 -5.44 3.35 -0.73
CA TYR A 83 -4.64 2.16 -1.01
C TYR A 83 -5.44 0.87 -0.77
N MET A 84 -6.04 0.72 0.41
CA MET A 84 -6.79 -0.50 0.73
C MET A 84 -8.03 -0.68 -0.14
N TYR A 85 -8.72 0.41 -0.49
CA TYR A 85 -9.83 0.35 -1.42
C TYR A 85 -9.39 -0.21 -2.79
N GLN A 86 -8.29 0.29 -3.35
CA GLN A 86 -7.78 -0.19 -4.63
C GLN A 86 -7.25 -1.62 -4.56
N LEU A 87 -6.50 -1.95 -3.50
CA LEU A 87 -6.02 -3.30 -3.26
C LEU A 87 -7.18 -4.30 -3.16
N SER A 88 -8.27 -3.91 -2.49
CA SER A 88 -9.48 -4.71 -2.36
C SER A 88 -10.14 -4.99 -3.72
N MET A 89 -10.15 -4.01 -4.61
CA MET A 89 -10.68 -4.17 -5.96
C MET A 89 -9.84 -5.14 -6.78
N LEU A 90 -8.51 -5.03 -6.72
CA LEU A 90 -7.57 -5.94 -7.39
C LEU A 90 -7.77 -7.39 -6.91
N MET A 91 -7.84 -7.57 -5.60
CA MET A 91 -8.03 -8.88 -4.97
C MET A 91 -9.38 -9.55 -5.30
N ARG A 92 -10.35 -8.82 -5.87
CA ARG A 92 -11.65 -9.38 -6.30
C ARG A 92 -11.62 -10.03 -7.69
N HIS A 93 -10.63 -9.74 -8.54
CA HIS A 93 -10.60 -10.20 -9.94
C HIS A 93 -10.33 -11.71 -10.12
N ARG A 94 -9.92 -12.43 -9.05
CA ARG A 94 -9.66 -13.89 -9.04
C ARG A 94 -8.74 -14.37 -10.17
N ASP A 95 -7.76 -13.56 -10.55
CA ASP A 95 -6.68 -13.91 -11.47
C ASP A 95 -5.40 -14.31 -10.70
N ALA A 96 -4.36 -14.70 -11.44
CA ALA A 96 -3.08 -15.15 -10.88
C ALA A 96 -2.41 -14.06 -10.02
N ASP A 97 -2.58 -12.79 -10.39
CA ASP A 97 -1.99 -11.65 -9.69
C ASP A 97 -2.73 -11.39 -8.36
N SER A 98 -4.06 -11.47 -8.37
CA SER A 98 -4.88 -11.48 -7.16
C SER A 98 -4.49 -12.63 -6.23
N GLU A 99 -4.35 -13.86 -6.74
CA GLU A 99 -3.93 -15.00 -5.92
C GLU A 99 -2.52 -14.82 -5.33
N LEU A 100 -1.61 -14.20 -6.06
CA LEU A 100 -0.28 -13.85 -5.56
C LEU A 100 -0.37 -12.83 -4.41
N ILE A 101 -1.15 -11.76 -4.59
CA ILE A 101 -1.37 -10.75 -3.57
C ILE A 101 -2.00 -11.37 -2.32
N HIS A 102 -3.05 -12.19 -2.45
CA HIS A 102 -3.69 -12.89 -1.33
C HIS A 102 -2.69 -13.74 -0.54
N ARG A 103 -1.76 -14.42 -1.23
CA ARG A 103 -0.74 -15.26 -0.59
C ARG A 103 0.29 -14.45 0.18
N LEU A 104 0.72 -13.31 -0.37
CA LEU A 104 1.74 -12.45 0.22
C LEU A 104 1.19 -11.45 1.23
N LEU A 105 -0.14 -11.31 1.33
CA LEU A 105 -0.77 -10.27 2.14
C LEU A 105 -0.43 -10.41 3.64
N PRO A 106 0.25 -9.41 4.24
CA PRO A 106 0.53 -9.34 5.67
C PRO A 106 -0.74 -9.30 6.54
N TYR A 107 -0.59 -9.59 7.82
CA TYR A 107 -1.72 -9.81 8.74
C TYR A 107 -2.59 -8.56 8.95
N GLY A 108 -1.99 -7.40 9.14
CA GLY A 108 -2.66 -6.11 9.30
C GLY A 108 -3.44 -5.72 8.05
N LEU A 109 -2.84 -5.85 6.86
CA LEU A 109 -3.55 -5.60 5.60
C LEU A 109 -4.70 -6.58 5.38
N ARG A 110 -4.51 -7.86 5.74
CA ARG A 110 -5.57 -8.87 5.67
C ARG A 110 -6.72 -8.57 6.60
N THR A 111 -6.42 -8.12 7.82
CA THR A 111 -7.43 -7.73 8.81
C THR A 111 -8.25 -6.54 8.30
N GLU A 112 -7.58 -5.52 7.78
CA GLU A 112 -8.24 -4.35 7.21
C GLU A 112 -9.07 -4.69 5.97
N TYR A 113 -8.56 -5.55 5.08
CA TYR A 113 -9.32 -6.06 3.94
C TYR A 113 -10.62 -6.75 4.38
N GLN A 114 -10.55 -7.65 5.35
CA GLN A 114 -11.73 -8.34 5.90
C GLN A 114 -12.71 -7.36 6.57
N ARG A 115 -12.20 -6.35 7.28
CA ARG A 115 -13.02 -5.28 7.88
C ARG A 115 -13.80 -4.51 6.81
N GLN A 116 -13.14 -4.11 5.71
CA GLN A 116 -13.77 -3.39 4.61
C GLN A 116 -14.81 -4.23 3.87
N LEU A 117 -14.56 -5.53 3.69
CA LEU A 117 -15.55 -6.45 3.13
C LEU A 117 -16.81 -6.55 4.01
N THR A 118 -16.62 -6.67 5.33
CA THR A 118 -17.74 -6.78 6.27
C THR A 118 -18.55 -5.48 6.34
N ALA A 119 -17.86 -4.33 6.36
CA ALA A 119 -18.50 -3.01 6.38
C ALA A 119 -19.28 -2.70 5.10
N GLY A 120 -18.82 -3.18 3.93
CA GLY A 120 -19.53 -3.03 2.66
C GLY A 120 -20.69 -4.01 2.42
N LEU A 121 -20.86 -4.99 3.31
CA LEU A 121 -21.96 -5.97 3.31
C LEU A 121 -23.04 -5.65 4.37
N SER A 122 -22.86 -4.54 5.10
CA SER A 122 -23.78 -4.03 6.14
C SER A 122 -24.66 -2.92 5.57
#